data_AF-A0A345H6L3-F1
#
_entry.id   AF-A0A345H6L3-F1
#
_cell.length_a   1.000
_cell.length_b   1.000
_cell.length_c   1.000
_cell.angle_alpha   90.00
_cell.angle_beta   90.00
_cell.angle_gamma   90.00
#
_symmetry.space_group_name_H-M   'P 1'
#
loop_
_entity.id
_entity.type
_entity.pdbx_description
1 polymer ?
#
loop_
_entity_poly.entity_id
_entity_poly.type
_entity_poly.pdbx_seq_one_letter_code
_entity_poly.pdbx_strand_id
1 'polypeptide(L)'
;MTKKLQRIAAIITFIGVLVALFLNINKIKNLFSSNADITGEWYVSFQVNETMHNAYQGKVSEYKIHFMQNSEQIKGDGEKWKYDNKELPSNEHDPLIITGKYKNDSIYCTYILKGKLRESTGSFVVALENNELKGHFSGTAAASKGSVHGKRVK
;
A
#
# COMPACT_ATOMS: atom_id res chain seq x y z
N MET A 1 59.17 18.00 -0.73
CA MET A 1 57.77 17.82 -0.24
C MET A 1 57.82 17.18 1.14
N THR A 2 57.33 17.84 2.19
CA THR A 2 57.48 17.36 3.58
C THR A 2 56.51 16.20 3.86
N LYS A 3 56.93 15.18 4.62
CA LYS A 3 56.11 14.01 5.01
C LYS A 3 54.73 14.40 5.60
N LYS A 4 54.61 15.61 6.14
CA LYS A 4 53.36 16.20 6.66
C LYS A 4 52.32 16.47 5.56
N LEU A 5 52.74 16.95 4.39
CA LEU A 5 51.85 17.19 3.25
C LEU A 5 51.30 15.87 2.67
N GLN A 6 52.15 14.84 2.58
CA GLN A 6 51.71 13.51 2.11
C GLN A 6 50.68 12.87 3.03
N ARG A 7 50.81 13.04 4.36
CA ARG A 7 49.83 12.54 5.34
C ARG A 7 48.48 13.26 5.25
N ILE A 8 48.49 14.58 5.05
CA ILE A 8 47.25 15.36 4.89
C ILE A 8 46.52 14.98 3.59
N ALA A 9 47.26 14.83 2.47
CA ALA A 9 46.67 14.41 1.21
C ALA A 9 46.01 13.01 1.32
N ALA A 10 46.70 12.05 1.95
CA ALA A 10 46.16 10.70 2.15
C ALA A 10 44.86 10.69 2.98
N ILE A 11 44.76 11.52 4.01
CA ILE A 11 43.55 11.63 4.84
C ILE A 11 42.39 12.21 4.02
N ILE A 12 42.63 13.25 3.22
CA ILE A 12 41.59 13.87 2.39
C ILE A 12 41.06 12.87 1.34
N THR A 13 41.94 12.11 0.69
CA THR A 13 41.53 11.08 -0.27
C THR A 13 40.71 9.98 0.40
N PHE A 14 41.11 9.54 1.59
CA PHE A 14 40.39 8.50 2.34
C PHE A 14 38.99 8.96 2.76
N ILE A 15 38.84 10.20 3.25
CA ILE A 15 37.53 10.79 3.59
C ILE A 15 36.64 10.89 2.34
N GLY A 16 37.20 11.34 1.20
CA GLY A 16 36.46 11.41 -0.05
C GLY A 16 35.91 10.05 -0.51
N VAL A 17 36.71 8.99 -0.37
CA VAL A 17 36.29 7.61 -0.68
C VAL A 17 35.20 7.12 0.27
N LEU A 18 35.31 7.39 1.57
CA LEU A 18 34.28 7.02 2.56
C LEU A 18 32.96 7.75 2.31
N VAL A 19 32.99 9.04 1.96
CA VAL A 19 31.79 9.80 1.60
C VAL A 19 31.15 9.25 0.33
N ALA A 20 31.94 8.92 -0.69
CA ALA A 20 31.43 8.32 -1.93
C ALA A 20 30.81 6.93 -1.70
N LEU A 21 31.41 6.10 -0.84
CA LEU A 21 30.85 4.82 -0.41
C LEU A 21 29.53 5.01 0.36
N PHE A 22 29.50 5.93 1.32
CA PHE A 22 28.30 6.22 2.11
C PHE A 22 27.12 6.71 1.25
N LEU A 23 27.40 7.62 0.30
CA LEU A 23 26.38 8.11 -0.64
C LEU A 23 25.90 7.01 -1.60
N ASN A 24 26.76 6.07 -1.99
CA ASN A 24 26.36 4.93 -2.81
C ASN A 24 25.55 3.89 -2.04
N ILE A 25 25.80 3.67 -0.75
CA ILE A 25 25.04 2.70 0.06
C ILE A 25 23.54 3.05 0.10
N ASN A 26 23.19 4.34 0.18
CA ASN A 26 21.78 4.76 0.16
C ASN A 26 21.11 4.55 -1.21
N LYS A 27 21.86 4.72 -2.31
CA LYS A 27 21.36 4.39 -3.66
C LYS A 27 21.22 2.88 -3.86
N ILE A 28 22.14 2.10 -3.29
CA ILE A 28 22.16 0.64 -3.33
C ILE A 28 20.99 0.05 -2.53
N LYS A 29 20.65 0.62 -1.37
CA LYS A 29 19.46 0.20 -0.61
C LYS A 29 18.18 0.36 -1.43
N ASN A 30 18.04 1.45 -2.19
CA ASN A 30 16.90 1.64 -3.09
C ASN A 30 16.92 0.71 -4.32
N LEU A 31 18.08 0.19 -4.71
CA LEU A 31 18.22 -0.80 -5.79
C LEU A 31 17.85 -2.22 -5.34
N PHE A 32 17.95 -2.51 -4.04
CA PHE A 32 17.68 -3.84 -3.46
C PHE A 32 16.44 -3.89 -2.55
N SER A 33 15.72 -2.79 -2.38
CA SER A 33 14.32 -2.86 -1.97
C SER A 33 13.60 -3.63 -3.07
N SER A 34 13.38 -4.93 -2.85
CA SER A 34 12.48 -5.71 -3.70
C SER A 34 11.14 -5.01 -3.62
N ASN A 35 10.80 -4.23 -4.65
CA ASN A 35 9.47 -3.67 -4.78
C ASN A 35 8.53 -4.87 -4.80
N ALA A 36 7.88 -5.13 -3.67
CA ALA A 36 6.99 -6.26 -3.53
C ALA A 36 5.88 -6.04 -4.57
N ASP A 37 5.88 -6.86 -5.62
CA ASP A 37 4.99 -6.67 -6.76
C ASP A 37 3.56 -7.05 -6.37
N ILE A 38 2.67 -6.07 -6.30
CA ILE A 38 1.26 -6.32 -5.97
C ILE A 38 0.39 -6.56 -7.22
N THR A 39 0.96 -6.49 -8.42
CA THR A 39 0.20 -6.58 -9.68
C THR A 39 -0.59 -7.89 -9.76
N GLY A 40 -1.84 -7.81 -10.20
CA GLY A 40 -2.72 -8.97 -10.39
C GLY A 40 -4.02 -8.87 -9.60
N GLU A 41 -4.72 -10.00 -9.51
CA GLU A 41 -6.03 -10.09 -8.87
C GLU A 41 -5.93 -10.44 -7.39
N TRP A 42 -6.79 -9.81 -6.59
CA TRP A 42 -6.82 -9.93 -5.14
C TRP A 42 -8.25 -9.98 -4.61
N TYR A 43 -8.45 -10.81 -3.59
CA TYR A 43 -9.56 -10.65 -2.66
C TYR A 43 -9.11 -9.77 -1.51
N VAL A 44 -9.78 -8.63 -1.30
CA VAL A 44 -9.44 -7.70 -0.22
C VAL A 44 -10.67 -7.46 0.65
N SER A 45 -10.54 -7.66 1.96
CA SER A 45 -11.58 -7.46 2.95
C SER A 45 -11.29 -6.23 3.80
N PHE A 46 -12.34 -5.45 4.05
CA PHE A 46 -12.36 -4.29 4.92
C PHE A 46 -13.30 -4.62 6.07
N GLN A 47 -12.74 -4.78 7.28
CA GLN A 47 -13.52 -5.02 8.49
C GLN A 47 -13.62 -3.71 9.29
N VAL A 48 -14.84 -3.28 9.58
CA VAL A 48 -15.09 -2.06 10.34
C VAL A 48 -14.85 -2.32 11.83
N ASN A 49 -13.91 -1.57 12.42
CA ASN A 49 -13.59 -1.63 13.86
C ASN A 49 -14.08 -0.39 14.62
N GLU A 50 -14.24 0.74 13.95
CA GLU A 50 -14.79 1.98 14.51
C GLU A 50 -15.73 2.63 13.48
N THR A 51 -16.86 3.17 13.92
CA THR A 51 -17.81 3.90 13.07
C THR A 51 -18.72 4.79 13.91
N MET A 52 -19.28 5.83 13.29
CA MET A 52 -20.35 6.63 13.91
C MET A 52 -21.72 5.93 13.90
N HIS A 53 -21.86 4.78 13.22
CA HIS A 53 -23.14 4.10 13.06
C HIS A 53 -23.04 2.61 13.40
N ASN A 54 -23.51 2.23 14.59
CA ASN A 54 -23.34 0.90 15.20
C ASN A 54 -23.73 -0.29 14.31
N ALA A 55 -24.70 -0.13 13.39
CA ALA A 55 -25.08 -1.21 12.47
C ALA A 55 -23.93 -1.72 11.58
N TYR A 56 -22.88 -0.92 11.37
CA TYR A 56 -21.70 -1.30 10.60
C TYR A 56 -20.55 -1.86 11.46
N GLN A 57 -20.65 -1.77 12.79
CA GLN A 57 -19.60 -2.23 13.69
C GLN A 57 -19.33 -3.73 13.50
N GLY A 58 -18.08 -4.09 13.25
CA GLY A 58 -17.65 -5.48 13.02
C GLY A 58 -18.01 -6.04 11.65
N LYS A 59 -18.68 -5.27 10.78
CA LYS A 59 -19.06 -5.73 9.44
C LYS A 59 -17.87 -5.82 8.51
N VAL A 60 -17.92 -6.80 7.61
CA VAL A 60 -16.87 -7.07 6.63
C VAL A 60 -17.41 -6.84 5.23
N SER A 61 -16.71 -6.02 4.44
CA SER A 61 -16.94 -5.89 3.00
C SER A 61 -15.77 -6.51 2.25
N GLU A 62 -16.05 -7.37 1.27
CA GLU A 62 -15.02 -8.01 0.45
C GLU A 62 -15.10 -7.53 -1.00
N TYR A 63 -13.91 -7.33 -1.56
CA TYR A 63 -13.69 -6.76 -2.87
C TYR A 63 -12.85 -7.70 -3.72
N LYS A 64 -13.19 -7.79 -5.01
CA LYS A 64 -12.30 -8.30 -6.05
C LYS A 64 -11.58 -7.11 -6.66
N ILE A 65 -10.27 -7.08 -6.60
CA ILE A 65 -9.47 -5.95 -7.05
C ILE A 65 -8.37 -6.44 -7.98
N HIS A 66 -8.24 -5.80 -9.13
CA HIS A 66 -7.10 -5.96 -10.01
C HIS A 66 -6.14 -4.78 -9.81
N PHE A 67 -4.96 -5.03 -9.24
CA PHE A 67 -3.92 -4.02 -9.08
C PHE A 67 -2.97 -4.01 -10.27
N MET A 68 -2.56 -2.81 -10.69
CA MET A 68 -1.49 -2.56 -11.65
C MET A 68 -0.42 -1.71 -10.99
N GLN A 69 0.81 -2.23 -10.90
CA GLN A 69 1.94 -1.50 -10.37
C GLN A 69 2.88 -1.07 -11.49
N ASN A 70 3.27 0.21 -11.49
CA ASN A 70 4.33 0.74 -12.34
C ASN A 70 5.36 1.44 -11.47
N SER A 71 6.48 0.76 -11.20
CA SER A 71 7.48 1.19 -10.22
C SER A 71 6.85 1.40 -8.85
N GLU A 72 6.87 2.61 -8.31
CA GLU A 72 6.23 2.97 -7.05
C GLU A 72 4.74 3.29 -7.21
N GLN A 73 4.23 3.51 -8.41
CA GLN A 73 2.83 3.92 -8.62
C GLN A 73 1.91 2.71 -8.66
N ILE A 74 0.76 2.82 -7.99
CA ILE A 74 -0.25 1.78 -7.92
C ILE A 74 -1.57 2.34 -8.44
N LYS A 75 -2.20 1.57 -9.33
CA LYS A 75 -3.61 1.74 -9.71
C LYS A 75 -4.34 0.45 -9.40
N GLY A 76 -5.64 0.53 -9.18
CA GLY A 76 -6.47 -0.65 -9.09
C GLY A 76 -7.92 -0.36 -9.41
N ASP A 77 -8.58 -1.37 -9.95
CA ASP A 77 -10.00 -1.34 -10.25
C ASP A 77 -10.63 -2.60 -9.67
N GLY A 78 -11.84 -2.49 -9.14
CA GLY A 78 -12.48 -3.59 -8.47
C GLY A 78 -13.96 -3.38 -8.22
N GLU A 79 -14.54 -4.32 -7.49
CA GLU A 79 -15.95 -4.29 -7.11
C GLU A 79 -16.15 -4.94 -5.74
N LYS A 80 -17.10 -4.40 -4.96
CA LYS A 80 -17.62 -5.07 -3.78
C LYS A 80 -18.53 -6.20 -4.23
N TRP A 81 -18.19 -7.43 -3.88
CA TRP A 81 -18.95 -8.62 -4.30
C TRP A 81 -19.48 -9.43 -3.13
N LYS A 82 -18.98 -9.16 -1.91
CA LYS A 82 -19.42 -9.83 -0.68
C LYS A 82 -19.62 -8.82 0.44
N TYR A 83 -20.66 -9.04 1.23
CA TYR A 83 -20.91 -8.29 2.46
C TYR A 83 -21.31 -9.27 3.57
N ASP A 84 -20.59 -9.22 4.69
CA ASP A 84 -20.84 -10.06 5.85
C ASP A 84 -20.88 -11.56 5.52
N ASN A 85 -19.89 -12.01 4.74
CA ASN A 85 -19.74 -13.37 4.18
C ASN A 85 -20.82 -13.80 3.17
N LYS A 86 -21.76 -12.92 2.78
CA LYS A 86 -22.79 -13.20 1.79
C LYS A 86 -22.44 -12.59 0.44
N GLU A 87 -22.50 -13.41 -0.60
CA GLU A 87 -22.36 -12.92 -1.97
C GLU A 87 -23.49 -11.98 -2.32
N LEU A 88 -23.12 -10.86 -2.93
CA LEU A 88 -24.07 -9.90 -3.45
C LEU A 88 -24.49 -10.34 -4.85
N PRO A 89 -25.76 -10.14 -5.22
CA PRO A 89 -26.17 -10.26 -6.61
C PRO A 89 -25.37 -9.28 -7.49
N SER A 90 -25.12 -9.62 -8.75
CA SER A 90 -24.26 -8.80 -9.63
C SER A 90 -24.74 -7.35 -9.79
N ASN A 91 -26.05 -7.09 -9.68
CA ASN A 91 -26.61 -5.73 -9.73
C ASN A 91 -26.41 -4.94 -8.42
N GLU A 92 -25.87 -5.55 -7.37
CA GLU A 92 -25.50 -4.96 -6.08
C GLU A 92 -23.99 -4.78 -5.91
N HIS A 93 -23.21 -5.12 -6.94
CA HIS A 93 -21.80 -4.84 -6.95
C HIS A 93 -21.54 -3.34 -7.06
N ASP A 94 -20.74 -2.82 -6.13
CA ASP A 94 -20.35 -1.41 -6.11
C ASP A 94 -18.93 -1.27 -6.67
N PRO A 95 -18.70 -0.51 -7.76
CA PRO A 95 -17.37 -0.30 -8.32
C PRO A 95 -16.43 0.42 -7.35
N LEU A 96 -15.16 -0.02 -7.33
CA LEU A 96 -14.09 0.53 -6.50
C LEU A 96 -12.92 0.94 -7.41
N ILE A 97 -12.48 2.19 -7.29
CA ILE A 97 -11.32 2.73 -8.02
C ILE A 97 -10.25 3.08 -6.99
N ILE A 98 -9.00 2.68 -7.25
CA ILE A 98 -7.88 2.84 -6.34
C ILE A 98 -6.71 3.52 -7.05
N THR A 99 -6.09 4.45 -6.34
CA THR A 99 -4.78 5.03 -6.68
C THR A 99 -3.89 4.99 -5.45
N GLY A 100 -2.60 4.78 -5.64
CA GLY A 100 -1.69 4.67 -4.52
C GLY A 100 -0.23 4.65 -4.90
N LYS A 101 0.61 4.38 -3.90
CA LYS A 101 2.04 4.25 -4.06
C LYS A 101 2.65 3.24 -3.09
N TYR A 102 3.70 2.56 -3.55
CA TYR A 102 4.59 1.77 -2.73
C TYR A 102 5.69 2.67 -2.16
N LYS A 103 5.87 2.69 -0.84
CA LYS A 103 6.90 3.48 -0.16
C LYS A 103 7.24 2.86 1.19
N ASN A 104 8.52 2.77 1.54
CA ASN A 104 8.97 2.31 2.87
C ASN A 104 8.31 0.98 3.29
N ASP A 105 8.31 -0.02 2.40
CA ASP A 105 7.73 -1.35 2.62
C ASP A 105 6.21 -1.37 2.86
N SER A 106 5.53 -0.26 2.57
CA SER A 106 4.08 -0.10 2.72
C SER A 106 3.45 0.43 1.44
N ILE A 107 2.20 0.03 1.23
CA ILE A 107 1.35 0.46 0.12
C ILE A 107 0.35 1.46 0.68
N TYR A 108 0.41 2.69 0.19
CA TYR A 108 -0.50 3.77 0.58
C TYR A 108 -1.48 4.00 -0.55
N CYS A 109 -2.76 3.73 -0.31
CA CYS A 109 -3.80 3.86 -1.31
C CYS A 109 -4.90 4.82 -0.86
N THR A 110 -5.49 5.49 -1.82
CA THR A 110 -6.79 6.15 -1.73
C THR A 110 -7.77 5.44 -2.63
N TYR A 111 -9.05 5.43 -2.26
CA TYR A 111 -10.09 4.79 -3.05
C TYR A 111 -11.34 5.64 -3.18
N ILE A 112 -12.10 5.36 -4.24
CA ILE A 112 -13.45 5.86 -4.49
C ILE A 112 -14.35 4.63 -4.66
N LEU A 113 -15.36 4.53 -3.81
CA LEU A 113 -16.43 3.52 -3.90
C LEU A 113 -17.68 4.17 -4.49
N LYS A 114 -18.12 3.67 -5.64
CA LYS A 114 -19.31 4.14 -6.35
C LYS A 114 -20.55 3.38 -5.89
N GLY A 115 -20.98 3.65 -4.66
CA GLY A 115 -22.20 3.09 -4.12
C GLY A 115 -23.44 3.62 -4.84
N LYS A 116 -24.52 2.82 -4.89
CA LYS A 116 -25.79 3.19 -5.57
C LYS A 116 -26.39 4.54 -5.14
N LEU A 117 -26.28 4.89 -3.87
CA LEU A 117 -26.90 6.10 -3.30
C LEU A 117 -25.92 7.27 -3.21
N ARG A 118 -24.64 7.00 -3.01
CA ARG A 118 -23.60 8.01 -2.87
C ARG A 118 -22.24 7.40 -3.17
N GLU A 119 -21.35 8.25 -3.66
CA GLU A 119 -19.93 7.95 -3.66
C GLU A 119 -19.37 8.08 -2.24
N SER A 120 -18.42 7.22 -1.91
CA SER A 120 -17.65 7.30 -0.67
C SER A 120 -16.17 7.18 -0.98
N THR A 121 -15.35 7.81 -0.17
CA THR A 121 -13.90 7.85 -0.38
C THR A 121 -13.19 7.40 0.88
N GLY A 122 -11.93 7.03 0.74
CA GLY A 122 -11.10 6.70 1.88
C GLY A 122 -9.67 6.43 1.50
N SER A 123 -8.91 5.97 2.47
CA SER A 123 -7.53 5.53 2.30
C SER A 123 -7.30 4.24 3.07
N PHE A 124 -6.31 3.49 2.61
CA PHE A 124 -5.78 2.36 3.35
C PHE A 124 -4.26 2.29 3.22
N VAL A 125 -3.65 1.74 4.25
CA VAL A 125 -2.21 1.46 4.29
C VAL A 125 -2.05 -0.01 4.61
N VAL A 126 -1.32 -0.73 3.75
CA VAL A 126 -1.09 -2.18 3.90
C VAL A 126 0.37 -2.52 3.67
N ALA A 127 0.87 -3.50 4.41
CA ALA A 127 2.12 -4.19 4.10
C ALA A 127 1.81 -5.42 3.24
N LEU A 128 2.75 -5.80 2.36
CA LEU A 128 2.70 -7.03 1.58
C LEU A 128 3.69 -8.04 2.20
N GLU A 129 3.16 -9.12 2.75
CA GLU A 129 3.94 -10.20 3.37
C GLU A 129 3.41 -11.55 2.89
N ASN A 130 4.26 -12.42 2.33
CA ASN A 130 3.89 -13.78 1.90
C ASN A 130 2.64 -13.85 0.98
N ASN A 131 2.49 -12.91 0.03
CA ASN A 131 1.29 -12.77 -0.82
C ASN A 131 -0.01 -12.47 -0.07
N GLU A 132 0.09 -11.90 1.13
CA GLU A 132 -1.02 -11.37 1.89
C GLU A 132 -0.84 -9.85 2.10
N LEU A 133 -1.94 -9.10 1.99
CA LEU A 133 -1.99 -7.69 2.38
C LEU A 133 -2.53 -7.60 3.80
N LYS A 134 -1.89 -6.81 4.66
CA LYS A 134 -2.37 -6.56 6.03
C LYS A 134 -2.20 -5.10 6.41
N GLY A 135 -3.22 -4.51 7.02
CA GLY A 135 -3.13 -3.14 7.49
C GLY A 135 -4.47 -2.55 7.90
N HIS A 136 -4.66 -1.26 7.61
CA HIS A 136 -5.79 -0.48 8.12
C HIS A 136 -6.36 0.47 7.08
N PHE A 137 -7.63 0.80 7.23
CA PHE A 137 -8.31 1.80 6.41
C PHE A 137 -9.02 2.87 7.24
N SER A 138 -9.31 4.00 6.59
CA SER A 138 -10.25 5.02 7.04
C SER A 138 -11.07 5.50 5.86
N GLY A 139 -12.38 5.63 6.03
CA GLY A 139 -13.30 6.02 4.97
C GLY A 139 -14.42 6.94 5.43
N THR A 140 -15.02 7.66 4.48
CA THR A 140 -16.12 8.60 4.73
C THR A 140 -17.46 7.90 4.92
N ALA A 141 -17.62 6.68 4.40
CA ALA A 141 -18.81 5.86 4.63
C ALA A 141 -18.98 5.57 6.13
N ALA A 142 -20.01 6.18 6.73
CA ALA A 142 -20.29 6.13 8.16
C ALA A 142 -19.09 6.51 9.07
N ALA A 143 -18.17 7.32 8.53
CA ALA A 143 -16.90 7.68 9.18
C ALA A 143 -16.18 6.45 9.78
N SER A 144 -16.01 5.42 8.95
CA SER A 144 -15.50 4.13 9.39
C SER A 144 -13.98 4.07 9.38
N LYS A 145 -13.44 3.26 10.30
CA LYS A 145 -12.04 2.84 10.32
C LYS A 145 -11.98 1.36 10.66
N GLY A 146 -10.90 0.70 10.27
CA GLY A 146 -10.72 -0.69 10.66
C GLY A 146 -9.54 -1.36 9.98
N SER A 147 -9.60 -2.68 9.87
CA SER A 147 -8.53 -3.51 9.32
C SER A 147 -8.76 -3.85 7.86
N VAL A 148 -7.66 -4.05 7.14
CA VAL A 148 -7.62 -4.53 5.76
C VAL A 148 -6.84 -5.82 5.73
N HIS A 149 -7.41 -6.84 5.09
CA HIS A 149 -6.73 -8.08 4.77
C HIS A 149 -6.90 -8.40 3.30
N GLY A 150 -5.84 -8.82 2.62
CA GLY A 150 -5.89 -9.20 1.22
C GLY A 150 -5.20 -10.51 0.95
N LYS A 151 -5.72 -11.28 0.00
CA LYS A 151 -5.10 -12.51 -0.52
C LYS A 151 -5.11 -12.48 -2.02
N ARG A 152 -3.96 -12.82 -2.61
CA ARG A 152 -3.83 -12.92 -4.06
C ARG A 152 -4.68 -14.07 -4.60
N VAL A 153 -5.36 -13.84 -5.72
CA VAL A 153 -6.02 -14.92 -6.47
C VAL A 153 -4.92 -15.78 -7.10
N LYS A 154 -5.01 -17.10 -6.91
CA LYS A 154 -4.02 -18.05 -7.43
C LYS A 154 -4.10 -18.19 -8.94
#